data_AF-A0A8J6ISA9-F1
#
_entry.id   AF-A0A8J6ISA9-F1
#
_cell.length_a   1.000
_cell.length_b   1.000
_cell.length_c   1.000
_cell.angle_alpha   90.00
_cell.angle_beta   90.00
_cell.angle_gamma   90.00
#
_symmetry.space_group_name_H-M   'P 1'
#
loop_
_entity.id
_entity.type
_entity.pdbx_description
1 polymer ?
#
loop_
_entity_poly.entity_id
_entity_poly.type
_entity_poly.pdbx_seq_one_letter_code
_entity_poly.pdbx_strand_id
1 'polypeptide(L)'
;MSDLEQQFERWLDGKLSPSQQREFEQQCEQLPEMAARMQAARAFMHQASHTEQQPVPNWNREATFEAANVTPSRWQWQSGLSMAMSFVAICMVLFKVDIHVSDGSFTVSFAGKQQEQRIAQLVNERVDAYEQQQQLAMKDLSQQLFDQQKETNAQLSNYLITANREERREDFVELIKYINDQRSDDQLYYAKQLNDLQQDLYQRPASRPAQ
;
A
#
# COMPACT_ATOMS: atom_id res chain seq x y z
N MET A 1 -36.30 95.28 25.43
CA MET A 1 -36.39 94.81 24.04
C MET A 1 -36.85 95.99 23.23
N SER A 2 -36.06 96.38 22.23
CA SER A 2 -36.35 97.56 21.42
C SER A 2 -37.60 97.29 20.56
N ASP A 3 -38.44 98.30 20.34
CA ASP A 3 -39.66 98.18 19.53
C ASP A 3 -39.38 97.60 18.13
N LEU A 4 -38.18 97.88 17.61
CA LEU A 4 -37.68 97.42 16.31
C LEU A 4 -37.42 95.90 16.28
N GLU A 5 -36.95 95.30 17.38
CA GLU A 5 -36.78 93.84 17.49
C GLU A 5 -38.13 93.11 17.46
N GLN A 6 -39.15 93.66 18.12
CA GLN A 6 -40.49 93.07 18.12
C GLN A 6 -41.15 93.17 16.73
N GLN A 7 -40.89 94.25 15.99
CA GLN A 7 -41.34 94.38 14.60
C GLN A 7 -40.60 93.41 13.67
N PHE A 8 -39.30 93.18 13.90
CA PHE A 8 -38.52 92.18 13.15
C PHE A 8 -39.02 90.75 13.37
N GLU A 9 -39.31 90.37 14.62
CA GLU A 9 -39.88 89.05 14.94
C GLU A 9 -41.25 88.85 14.29
N ARG A 10 -42.13 89.86 14.35
CA ARG A 10 -43.43 89.81 13.66
C ARG A 10 -43.27 89.71 12.14
N TRP A 11 -42.21 90.29 11.58
CA TRP A 11 -41.91 90.25 10.14
C TRP A 11 -41.45 88.86 9.72
N LEU A 12 -40.60 88.22 10.52
CA LEU A 12 -40.19 86.82 10.33
C LEU A 12 -41.39 85.85 10.36
N ASP A 13 -42.34 86.10 11.26
CA ASP A 13 -43.57 85.30 11.39
C ASP A 13 -44.63 85.56 10.30
N GLY A 14 -44.42 86.56 9.43
CA GLY A 14 -45.38 86.96 8.40
C GLY A 14 -46.66 87.63 8.94
N LYS A 15 -46.61 88.22 10.14
CA LYS A 15 -47.76 88.79 10.86
C LYS A 15 -47.91 90.32 10.73
N LEU A 16 -47.09 90.99 9.91
CA LEU A 16 -47.26 92.43 9.62
C LEU A 16 -48.22 92.66 8.45
N SER A 17 -48.96 93.77 8.53
CA SER A 17 -49.73 94.27 7.40
C SER A 17 -48.82 94.85 6.31
N PRO A 18 -49.22 94.82 5.02
CA PRO A 18 -48.39 95.26 3.90
C PRO A 18 -48.07 96.77 3.89
N SER A 19 -48.75 97.57 4.73
CA SER A 19 -48.40 98.98 4.98
C SER A 19 -47.30 99.11 6.03
N GLN A 20 -47.42 98.39 7.17
CA GLN A 20 -46.42 98.42 8.24
C GLN A 20 -45.09 97.78 7.81
N GLN A 21 -45.14 96.78 6.94
CA GLN A 21 -43.94 96.16 6.37
C GLN A 21 -43.10 97.17 5.56
N ARG A 22 -43.74 98.06 4.79
CA ARG A 22 -43.03 99.06 3.98
C ARG A 22 -42.37 100.13 4.85
N GLU A 23 -43.03 100.55 5.93
CA GLU A 23 -42.46 101.48 6.90
C GLU A 23 -41.27 100.86 7.64
N PHE A 24 -41.37 99.58 8.01
CA PHE A 24 -40.29 98.83 8.65
C PHE A 24 -39.08 98.63 7.70
N GLU A 25 -39.32 98.33 6.42
CA GLU A 25 -38.26 98.20 5.41
C GLU A 25 -37.51 99.52 5.21
N GLN A 26 -38.21 100.66 5.18
CA GLN A 26 -37.59 101.99 5.10
C GLN A 26 -36.77 102.34 6.35
N GLN A 27 -37.23 101.93 7.55
CA GLN A 27 -36.48 102.12 8.79
C GLN A 27 -35.24 101.21 8.86
N CYS A 28 -35.33 100.00 8.31
CA CYS A 28 -34.20 99.07 8.24
C CYS A 28 -33.09 99.55 7.32
N GLU A 29 -33.40 100.31 6.26
CA GLU A 29 -32.38 100.91 5.37
C GLU A 29 -31.49 101.94 6.09
N GLN A 30 -31.98 102.55 7.17
CA GLN A 30 -31.23 103.54 7.95
C GLN A 30 -30.23 102.89 8.94
N LEU A 31 -30.37 101.59 9.22
CA LEU A 31 -29.55 100.85 10.19
C LEU A 31 -28.81 99.69 9.50
N PRO A 32 -27.49 99.78 9.26
CA PRO A 32 -26.75 98.80 8.45
C PRO A 32 -26.74 97.40 9.07
N GLU A 33 -26.78 97.29 10.41
CA GLU A 33 -26.82 96.01 11.11
C GLU A 33 -28.15 95.27 10.88
N MET A 34 -29.27 96.00 10.86
CA MET A 34 -30.60 95.38 10.71
C MET A 34 -30.91 95.05 9.25
N ALA A 35 -30.40 95.84 8.30
CA ALA A 35 -30.42 95.51 6.88
C ALA A 35 -29.69 94.17 6.60
N ALA A 36 -28.51 93.95 7.20
CA ALA A 36 -27.77 92.70 7.05
C ALA A 36 -28.54 91.49 7.63
N ARG A 37 -29.18 91.65 8.79
CA ARG A 37 -30.02 90.61 9.42
C ARG A 37 -31.26 90.28 8.57
N MET A 38 -31.92 91.28 8.01
CA MET A 38 -33.07 91.08 7.11
C MET A 38 -32.66 90.34 5.83
N GLN A 39 -31.52 90.70 5.23
CA GLN A 39 -31.01 90.01 4.04
C GLN A 39 -30.68 88.53 4.33
N ALA A 40 -30.04 88.25 5.47
CA ALA A 40 -29.77 86.87 5.90
C ALA A 40 -31.07 86.08 6.09
N ALA A 41 -32.06 86.66 6.77
CA ALA A 41 -33.37 86.02 6.97
C ALA A 41 -34.08 85.73 5.64
N ARG A 42 -34.09 86.67 4.69
CA ARG A 42 -34.67 86.47 3.35
C ARG A 42 -33.95 85.34 2.60
N ALA A 43 -32.62 85.29 2.68
CA ALA A 43 -31.82 84.22 2.06
C ALA A 43 -32.18 82.84 2.64
N PHE A 44 -32.31 82.72 3.96
CA PHE A 44 -32.71 81.47 4.62
C PHE A 44 -34.14 81.06 4.26
N MET A 45 -35.10 81.98 4.25
CA MET A 45 -36.48 81.69 3.85
C MET A 45 -36.57 81.22 2.40
N HIS A 46 -35.83 81.87 1.50
CA HIS A 46 -35.75 81.46 0.10
C HIS A 46 -35.16 80.04 -0.02
N GLN A 47 -34.05 79.76 0.65
CA GLN A 47 -33.42 78.43 0.64
C GLN A 47 -34.34 77.33 1.21
N ALA A 48 -35.05 77.63 2.30
CA ALA A 48 -35.99 76.70 2.93
C ALA A 48 -37.18 76.40 2.02
N SER A 49 -37.69 77.40 1.29
CA SER A 49 -38.80 77.22 0.36
C SER A 49 -38.46 76.35 -0.86
N HIS A 50 -37.18 76.30 -1.25
CA HIS A 50 -36.68 75.50 -2.38
C HIS A 50 -36.10 74.14 -1.96
N THR A 51 -36.34 73.68 -0.73
CA THR A 51 -35.94 72.34 -0.31
C THR A 51 -36.92 71.31 -0.88
N GLU A 52 -36.63 70.83 -2.10
CA GLU A 52 -37.37 69.72 -2.69
C GLU A 52 -37.03 68.41 -1.97
N GLN A 53 -38.05 67.58 -1.72
CA GLN A 53 -37.84 66.23 -1.20
C GLN A 53 -37.22 65.36 -2.29
N GLN A 54 -35.90 65.20 -2.25
CA GLN A 54 -35.21 64.30 -3.16
C GLN A 54 -35.57 62.84 -2.79
N PRO A 55 -35.97 62.00 -3.77
CA PRO A 55 -36.27 60.60 -3.49
C PRO A 55 -35.01 59.91 -2.95
N VAL A 56 -35.17 59.18 -1.85
CA VAL A 56 -34.09 58.39 -1.27
C VAL A 56 -33.63 57.37 -2.32
N PRO A 57 -32.32 57.26 -2.62
CA PRO A 57 -31.80 56.26 -3.53
C PRO A 57 -32.24 54.85 -3.09
N ASN A 58 -32.49 53.96 -4.06
CA ASN A 58 -32.79 52.56 -3.78
C ASN A 58 -31.54 51.83 -3.26
N TRP A 59 -31.15 52.09 -2.03
CA TRP A 59 -30.00 51.42 -1.42
C TRP A 59 -30.24 49.91 -1.39
N ASN A 60 -29.52 49.17 -2.24
CA ASN A 60 -29.50 47.73 -2.18
C ASN A 60 -28.56 47.30 -1.04
N ARG A 61 -29.15 46.95 0.11
CA ARG A 61 -28.38 46.47 1.29
C ARG A 61 -27.59 45.19 1.00
N GLU A 62 -28.04 44.39 0.04
CA GLU A 62 -27.36 43.16 -0.39
C GLU A 62 -26.13 43.44 -1.25
N ALA A 63 -26.04 44.62 -1.88
CA ALA A 63 -24.84 45.03 -2.60
C ALA A 63 -23.75 45.59 -1.68
N THR A 64 -24.11 46.00 -0.46
CA THR A 64 -23.15 46.55 0.52
C THR A 64 -22.45 45.50 1.36
N PHE A 65 -23.03 44.32 1.48
CA PHE A 65 -22.31 43.16 1.94
C PHE A 65 -21.99 42.35 0.71
N GLU A 66 -20.71 42.28 0.34
CA GLU A 66 -20.24 41.10 -0.38
C GLU A 66 -20.45 39.91 0.57
N ALA A 67 -21.69 39.39 0.63
CA ALA A 67 -21.86 37.97 0.82
C ALA A 67 -21.13 37.39 -0.38
N ALA A 68 -19.84 37.09 -0.19
CA ALA A 68 -19.01 36.45 -1.18
C ALA A 68 -19.84 35.30 -1.69
N ASN A 69 -20.43 35.46 -2.88
CA ASN A 69 -21.06 34.38 -3.59
C ASN A 69 -19.89 33.47 -3.89
N VAL A 70 -19.63 32.55 -2.96
CA VAL A 70 -18.62 31.52 -3.12
C VAL A 70 -19.20 30.62 -4.20
N THR A 71 -18.96 31.01 -5.45
CA THR A 71 -18.96 30.08 -6.56
C THR A 71 -18.15 28.89 -6.06
N PRO A 72 -18.70 27.66 -6.04
CA PRO A 72 -17.98 26.49 -5.56
C PRO A 72 -16.80 26.28 -6.50
N SER A 73 -15.68 26.90 -6.12
CA SER A 73 -14.45 26.88 -6.88
C SER A 73 -13.90 25.48 -6.75
N ARG A 74 -13.66 24.82 -7.88
CA ARG A 74 -12.97 23.51 -7.96
C ARG A 74 -11.59 23.53 -7.27
N TRP A 75 -11.13 24.68 -6.81
CA TRP A 75 -9.94 24.92 -6.01
C TRP A 75 -10.12 24.89 -4.48
N GLN A 76 -11.32 24.68 -3.94
CA GLN A 76 -11.52 24.50 -2.49
C GLN A 76 -10.98 23.17 -1.95
N TRP A 77 -10.60 22.22 -2.80
CA TRP A 77 -9.92 21.00 -2.36
C TRP A 77 -8.50 21.28 -1.80
N GLN A 78 -7.87 22.40 -2.18
CA GLN A 78 -6.58 22.81 -1.63
C GLN A 78 -6.65 23.04 -0.11
N SER A 79 -7.76 23.56 0.40
CA SER A 79 -7.98 23.74 1.85
C SER A 79 -7.99 22.40 2.61
N GLY A 80 -8.59 21.36 2.00
CA GLY A 80 -8.55 19.99 2.55
C GLY A 80 -7.15 19.39 2.51
N LEU A 81 -6.36 19.70 1.47
CA LEU A 81 -4.97 19.26 1.35
C LEU A 81 -4.09 19.87 2.45
N SER A 82 -4.23 21.17 2.74
CA SER A 82 -3.49 21.84 3.82
C SER A 82 -3.83 21.28 5.20
N MET A 83 -5.11 20.96 5.45
CA MET A 83 -5.55 20.35 6.70
C MET A 83 -5.10 18.88 6.84
N ALA A 84 -5.11 18.12 5.74
CA ALA A 84 -4.56 16.77 5.73
C ALA A 84 -3.03 16.80 5.97
N MET A 85 -2.31 17.74 5.36
CA MET A 85 -0.86 17.87 5.51
C MET A 85 -0.46 18.28 6.93
N SER A 86 -1.22 19.16 7.59
CA SER A 86 -0.96 19.52 8.99
C SER A 86 -1.22 18.35 9.93
N PHE A 87 -2.28 17.57 9.69
CA PHE A 87 -2.54 16.33 10.44
C PHE A 87 -1.40 15.32 10.24
N VAL A 88 -0.94 15.11 9.01
CA VAL A 88 0.20 14.24 8.69
C VAL A 88 1.48 14.74 9.38
N ALA A 89 1.74 16.04 9.39
CA ALA A 89 2.90 16.63 10.07
C ALA A 89 2.84 16.38 11.59
N ILE A 90 1.67 16.54 12.21
CA ILE A 90 1.46 16.23 13.63
C ILE A 90 1.72 14.73 13.88
N CYS A 91 1.21 13.85 13.02
CA CYS A 91 1.49 12.41 13.12
C CYS A 91 2.98 12.11 12.99
N MET A 92 3.70 12.72 12.04
CA MET A 92 5.14 12.53 11.89
C MET A 92 5.93 12.94 13.14
N VAL A 93 5.53 14.03 13.79
CA VAL A 93 6.14 14.50 15.04
C VAL A 93 5.84 13.56 16.20
N LEU A 94 4.59 13.10 16.34
CA LEU A 94 4.18 12.20 17.43
C LEU A 94 4.79 10.80 17.29
N PHE A 95 4.89 10.28 16.07
CA PHE A 95 5.42 8.95 15.80
C PHE A 95 6.95 8.94 15.58
N LYS A 96 7.63 10.10 15.64
CA LYS A 96 9.05 10.27 15.28
C LYS A 96 9.41 9.49 14.01
N VAL A 97 8.73 9.80 12.91
CA VAL A 97 8.99 9.15 11.63
C VAL A 97 10.31 9.67 11.06
N ASP A 98 11.29 8.77 10.90
CA ASP A 98 12.56 9.07 10.22
C ASP A 98 12.48 8.56 8.77
N ILE A 99 12.58 9.48 7.81
CA ILE A 99 12.58 9.18 6.38
C ILE A 99 14.03 9.23 5.91
N HIS A 100 14.58 8.08 5.52
CA HIS A 100 15.91 7.97 4.94
C HIS A 100 15.80 7.61 3.46
N VAL A 101 16.42 8.43 2.61
CA VAL A 101 16.54 8.18 1.17
C VAL A 101 17.99 7.89 0.87
N SER A 102 18.32 6.64 0.53
CA SER A 102 19.67 6.21 0.18
C SER A 102 19.64 5.33 -1.06
N ASP A 103 20.41 5.71 -2.08
CA ASP A 103 20.72 4.96 -3.32
C ASP A 103 19.58 4.09 -3.87
N GLY A 104 18.44 4.73 -4.17
CA GLY A 104 17.30 4.08 -4.85
C GLY A 104 16.32 3.34 -3.93
N SER A 105 16.54 3.35 -2.61
CA SER A 105 15.59 2.81 -1.63
C SER A 105 14.95 3.93 -0.79
N PHE A 106 13.63 3.87 -0.64
CA PHE A 106 12.85 4.75 0.23
C PHE A 106 12.45 3.94 1.47
N THR A 107 13.10 4.20 2.60
CA THR A 107 12.79 3.53 3.85
C THR A 107 12.15 4.52 4.83
N VAL A 108 11.00 4.13 5.36
CA VAL A 108 10.26 4.89 6.38
C VAL A 108 10.32 4.11 7.68
N SER A 109 11.05 4.63 8.67
CA SER A 109 11.16 4.01 9.99
C SER A 109 10.16 4.64 10.95
N PHE A 110 9.29 3.80 11.53
CA PHE A 110 8.21 4.19 12.45
C PHE A 110 8.50 3.71 13.87
N ALA A 111 9.63 4.08 14.43
CA ALA A 111 9.98 3.65 15.78
C ALA A 111 11.18 4.45 16.27
N GLY A 112 10.98 5.28 17.28
CA GLY A 112 12.11 5.79 18.07
C GLY A 112 12.97 4.61 18.55
N LYS A 113 14.30 4.79 18.59
CA LYS A 113 15.35 3.78 18.87
C LYS A 113 15.01 2.68 19.91
N GLN A 114 14.16 2.99 20.88
CA GLN A 114 13.70 2.06 21.91
C GLN A 114 12.76 0.94 21.39
N GLN A 115 11.95 1.23 20.37
CA GLN A 115 11.03 0.27 19.77
C GLN A 115 11.72 -0.58 18.70
N GLU A 116 12.70 -0.03 17.96
CA GLU A 116 13.63 -0.84 17.14
C GLU A 116 14.39 -1.85 17.99
N GLN A 117 14.90 -1.47 19.16
CA GLN A 117 15.57 -2.41 20.06
C GLN A 117 14.66 -3.53 20.55
N ARG A 118 13.39 -3.23 20.89
CA ARG A 118 12.42 -4.25 21.27
C ARG A 118 12.05 -5.17 20.11
N ILE A 119 11.86 -4.61 18.91
CA ILE A 119 11.58 -5.40 17.71
C ILE A 119 12.79 -6.28 17.38
N ALA A 120 14.00 -5.75 17.42
CA ALA A 120 15.22 -6.50 17.19
C ALA A 120 15.40 -7.64 18.22
N GLN A 121 15.14 -7.39 19.50
CA GLN A 121 15.15 -8.43 20.54
C GLN A 121 14.12 -9.52 20.27
N LEU A 122 12.89 -9.15 19.90
CA LEU A 122 11.82 -10.10 19.63
C LEU A 122 12.08 -10.91 18.34
N VAL A 123 12.67 -10.28 17.33
CA VAL A 123 13.13 -10.97 16.11
C VAL A 123 14.27 -11.93 16.44
N ASN A 124 15.26 -11.53 17.24
CA ASN A 124 16.36 -12.41 17.64
C ASN A 124 15.85 -13.64 18.40
N GLU A 125 14.95 -13.45 19.35
CA GLU A 125 14.35 -14.57 20.11
C GLU A 125 13.60 -15.54 19.18
N ARG A 126 12.89 -15.02 18.17
CA ARG A 126 12.23 -15.86 17.16
C ARG A 126 13.25 -16.57 16.27
N VAL A 127 14.29 -15.90 15.81
CA VAL A 127 15.35 -16.49 14.98
C VAL A 127 16.06 -17.60 15.74
N ASP A 128 16.43 -17.38 17.00
CA ASP A 128 17.07 -18.37 17.87
C ASP A 128 16.17 -19.61 18.05
N ALA A 129 14.87 -19.41 18.29
CA ALA A 129 13.91 -20.50 18.38
C ALA A 129 13.77 -21.28 17.06
N TYR A 130 13.76 -20.59 15.92
CA TYR A 130 13.73 -21.21 14.60
C TYR A 130 15.02 -22.00 14.29
N GLU A 131 16.18 -21.47 14.64
CA GLU A 131 17.46 -22.16 14.45
C GLU A 131 17.53 -23.46 15.27
N GLN A 132 17.10 -23.41 16.54
CA GLN A 132 17.03 -24.60 17.39
C GLN A 132 16.08 -25.66 16.81
N GLN A 133 14.91 -25.24 16.34
CA GLN A 133 13.94 -26.14 15.71
C GLN A 133 14.49 -26.76 14.42
N GLN A 134 15.12 -25.96 13.55
CA GLN A 134 15.75 -26.46 12.32
C GLN A 134 16.89 -27.44 12.60
N GLN A 135 17.74 -27.17 13.59
CA GLN A 135 18.85 -28.07 13.95
C GLN A 135 18.32 -29.42 14.44
N LEU A 136 17.26 -29.44 15.24
CA LEU A 136 16.63 -30.68 15.69
C LEU A 136 16.02 -31.46 14.51
N ALA A 137 15.28 -30.78 13.63
CA ALA A 137 14.70 -31.39 12.44
C ALA A 137 15.77 -31.93 11.48
N MET A 138 16.87 -31.22 11.31
CA MET A 138 17.97 -31.64 10.43
C MET A 138 18.73 -32.84 11.02
N LYS A 139 18.89 -32.92 12.34
CA LYS A 139 19.46 -34.10 13.01
C LYS A 139 18.57 -35.33 12.83
N ASP A 140 17.25 -35.18 13.02
CA ASP A 140 16.29 -36.26 12.82
C ASP A 140 16.30 -36.76 11.36
N LEU A 141 16.26 -35.83 10.39
CA LEU A 141 16.36 -36.18 8.97
C LEU A 141 17.68 -36.92 8.64
N SER A 142 18.81 -36.42 9.16
CA SER A 142 20.11 -37.08 8.96
C SER A 142 20.12 -38.50 9.51
N GLN A 143 19.54 -38.71 10.69
CA GLN A 143 19.45 -40.02 11.31
C GLN A 143 18.55 -40.97 10.49
N GLN A 144 17.40 -40.49 10.02
CA GLN A 144 16.51 -41.26 9.15
C GLN A 144 17.19 -41.65 7.82
N LEU A 145 17.95 -40.74 7.21
CA LEU A 145 18.71 -41.04 5.99
C LEU A 145 19.78 -42.10 6.22
N PHE A 146 20.50 -42.02 7.35
CA PHE A 146 21.49 -43.03 7.73
C PHE A 146 20.86 -44.41 7.93
N ASP A 147 19.72 -44.47 8.63
CA ASP A 147 19.00 -45.72 8.86
C ASP A 147 18.45 -46.30 7.55
N GLN A 148 17.87 -45.46 6.69
CA GLN A 148 17.39 -45.88 5.36
C GLN A 148 18.53 -46.38 4.47
N GLN A 149 19.69 -45.71 4.49
CA GLN A 149 20.86 -46.13 3.72
C GLN A 149 21.38 -47.49 4.21
N LYS A 150 21.43 -47.70 5.54
CA LYS A 150 21.83 -48.98 6.13
C LYS A 150 20.87 -50.10 5.75
N GLU A 151 19.56 -49.85 5.80
CA GLU A 151 18.56 -50.82 5.38
C GLU A 151 18.68 -51.15 3.90
N THR A 152 18.78 -50.14 3.04
CA THR A 152 18.95 -50.33 1.58
C THR A 152 20.20 -51.14 1.27
N ASN A 153 21.34 -50.83 1.91
CA ASN A 153 22.58 -51.58 1.73
C ASN A 153 22.43 -53.04 2.19
N ALA A 154 21.73 -53.29 3.29
CA ALA A 154 21.45 -54.64 3.77
C ALA A 154 20.54 -55.41 2.78
N GLN A 155 19.51 -54.77 2.24
CA GLN A 155 18.62 -55.36 1.24
C GLN A 155 19.39 -55.68 -0.05
N LEU A 156 20.21 -54.76 -0.56
CA LEU A 156 21.06 -54.99 -1.74
C LEU A 156 22.04 -56.14 -1.49
N SER A 157 22.70 -56.17 -0.34
CA SER A 157 23.61 -57.27 0.03
C SER A 157 22.88 -58.61 0.11
N ASN A 158 21.71 -58.66 0.76
CA ASN A 158 20.89 -59.86 0.83
C ASN A 158 20.42 -60.31 -0.55
N TYR A 159 20.00 -59.38 -1.40
CA TYR A 159 19.60 -59.65 -2.78
C TYR A 159 20.77 -60.24 -3.58
N LEU A 160 21.95 -59.63 -3.52
CA LEU A 160 23.15 -60.14 -4.19
C LEU A 160 23.55 -61.53 -3.70
N ILE A 161 23.55 -61.76 -2.38
CA ILE A 161 23.87 -63.07 -1.80
C ILE A 161 22.84 -64.12 -2.23
N THR A 162 21.56 -63.78 -2.22
CA THR A 162 20.46 -64.69 -2.58
C THR A 162 20.49 -65.00 -4.07
N ALA A 163 20.60 -63.99 -4.92
CA ALA A 163 20.73 -64.14 -6.37
C ALA A 163 21.94 -65.01 -6.71
N ASN A 164 23.10 -64.75 -6.10
CA ASN A 164 24.30 -65.54 -6.36
C ASN A 164 24.21 -66.99 -5.83
N ARG A 165 23.43 -67.24 -4.77
CA ARG A 165 23.13 -68.60 -4.30
C ARG A 165 22.17 -69.33 -5.23
N GLU A 166 21.21 -68.62 -5.82
CA GLU A 166 20.25 -69.18 -6.76
C GLU A 166 20.93 -69.48 -8.10
N GLU A 167 21.66 -68.51 -8.66
CA GLU A 167 22.48 -68.66 -9.88
C GLU A 167 23.43 -69.86 -9.74
N ARG A 168 24.19 -69.95 -8.63
CA ARG A 168 25.06 -71.11 -8.39
C ARG A 168 24.29 -72.43 -8.29
N ARG A 169 23.07 -72.44 -7.75
CA ARG A 169 22.27 -73.66 -7.67
C ARG A 169 21.81 -74.08 -9.07
N GLU A 170 21.35 -73.15 -9.87
CA GLU A 170 20.99 -73.38 -11.28
C GLU A 170 22.20 -73.90 -12.07
N ASP A 171 23.37 -73.28 -11.92
CA ASP A 171 24.63 -73.74 -12.51
C ASP A 171 24.98 -75.17 -12.08
N PHE A 172 24.84 -75.51 -10.79
CA PHE A 172 25.11 -76.87 -10.31
C PHE A 172 24.13 -77.91 -10.88
N VAL A 173 22.86 -77.55 -11.07
CA VAL A 173 21.88 -78.44 -11.70
C VAL A 173 22.25 -78.69 -13.16
N GLU A 174 22.69 -77.67 -13.88
CA GLU A 174 23.17 -77.81 -15.26
C GLU A 174 24.43 -78.69 -15.32
N LEU A 175 25.40 -78.50 -14.43
CA LEU A 175 26.60 -79.34 -14.35
C LEU A 175 26.27 -80.81 -14.09
N ILE A 176 25.34 -81.11 -13.18
CA ILE A 176 24.93 -82.49 -12.89
C ILE A 176 24.26 -83.10 -14.12
N LYS A 177 23.41 -82.34 -14.81
CA LYS A 177 22.77 -82.79 -16.05
C LYS A 177 23.81 -83.10 -17.12
N TYR A 178 24.74 -82.18 -17.38
CA TYR A 178 25.83 -82.36 -18.34
C TYR A 178 26.67 -83.61 -18.05
N ILE A 179 27.05 -83.83 -16.78
CA ILE A 179 27.81 -85.02 -16.38
C ILE A 179 27.01 -86.31 -16.61
N ASN A 180 25.69 -86.29 -16.36
CA ASN A 180 24.84 -87.44 -16.59
C ASN A 180 24.70 -87.75 -18.09
N ASP A 181 24.46 -86.72 -18.90
CA ASP A 181 24.38 -86.83 -20.36
C ASP A 181 25.70 -87.41 -20.91
N GLN A 182 26.86 -86.90 -20.47
CA GLN A 182 28.17 -87.43 -20.86
C GLN A 182 28.36 -88.90 -20.45
N ARG A 183 27.98 -89.29 -19.23
CA ARG A 183 28.07 -90.69 -18.79
C ARG A 183 27.16 -91.61 -19.60
N SER A 184 25.95 -91.16 -19.93
CA SER A 184 25.02 -91.92 -20.76
C SER A 184 25.59 -92.14 -22.16
N ASP A 185 26.14 -91.09 -22.77
CA ASP A 185 26.78 -91.17 -24.08
C ASP A 185 28.01 -92.09 -24.07
N ASP A 186 28.86 -92.00 -23.03
CA ASP A 186 30.00 -92.90 -22.85
C ASP A 186 29.54 -94.36 -22.73
N GLN A 187 28.49 -94.64 -21.95
CA GLN A 187 27.93 -96.00 -21.83
C GLN A 187 27.41 -96.51 -23.18
N LEU A 188 26.70 -95.68 -23.95
CA LEU A 188 26.24 -96.02 -25.29
C LEU A 188 27.41 -96.27 -26.25
N TYR A 189 28.46 -95.47 -26.16
CA TYR A 189 29.67 -95.62 -26.97
C TYR A 189 30.38 -96.95 -26.68
N TYR A 190 30.63 -97.27 -25.41
CA TYR A 190 31.23 -98.56 -25.02
C TYR A 190 30.34 -99.75 -25.40
N ALA A 191 29.02 -99.63 -25.25
CA ALA A 191 28.09 -100.68 -25.66
C ALA A 191 28.17 -100.97 -27.17
N LYS A 192 28.29 -99.93 -28.01
CA LYS A 192 28.51 -100.09 -29.46
C LYS A 192 29.86 -100.74 -29.75
N GLN A 193 30.96 -100.25 -29.16
CA GLN A 193 32.28 -100.84 -29.35
C GLN A 193 32.33 -102.32 -28.96
N LEU A 194 31.70 -102.70 -27.84
CA LEU A 194 31.62 -104.09 -27.42
C LEU A 194 30.80 -104.93 -28.40
N ASN A 195 29.71 -104.39 -28.94
CA ASN A 195 28.92 -105.08 -29.97
C ASN A 195 29.73 -105.27 -31.26
N ASP A 196 30.44 -104.24 -31.71
CA ASP A 196 31.30 -104.29 -32.89
C ASP A 196 32.44 -105.31 -32.73
N LEU A 197 33.10 -105.33 -31.56
CA LEU A 197 34.13 -106.33 -31.23
C LEU A 197 33.57 -107.76 -31.20
N GLN A 198 32.36 -107.94 -30.66
CA GLN A 198 31.69 -109.25 -30.68
C GLN A 198 31.42 -109.68 -32.11
N GLN A 199 30.88 -108.79 -32.95
CA GLN A 199 30.63 -109.08 -34.36
C GLN A 199 31.93 -109.43 -35.10
N ASP A 200 33.02 -108.69 -34.90
CA ASP A 200 34.33 -108.99 -35.51
C ASP A 200 34.87 -110.35 -35.06
N LEU A 201 34.75 -110.71 -33.77
CA LEU A 201 35.13 -112.03 -33.27
C LEU A 201 34.31 -113.16 -33.89
N TYR A 202 33.00 -112.95 -34.09
CA TYR A 202 32.14 -113.93 -34.76
C TYR A 202 32.39 -114.01 -36.27
N GLN A 203 32.75 -112.89 -36.90
CA GLN A 203 33.02 -112.81 -38.33
C GLN A 203 34.45 -113.20 -38.71
N ARG A 204 35.42 -113.17 -37.77
CA ARG A 204 36.78 -113.67 -37.97
C ARG A 204 36.73 -115.19 -38.14
N PRO A 205 36.88 -115.71 -39.38
CA PRO A 205 36.98 -117.15 -39.56
C PRO A 205 38.29 -117.60 -38.92
N ALA A 206 38.28 -118.80 -38.32
CA ALA A 206 39.50 -119.48 -37.92
C ALA A 206 40.41 -119.64 -39.15
N SER A 207 41.30 -118.67 -39.37
CA SER A 207 42.35 -118.77 -40.38
C SER A 207 43.39 -119.75 -39.86
N ARG A 208 43.11 -121.02 -40.20
CA ARG A 208 43.96 -122.17 -40.44
C ARG A 208 45.49 -121.96 -40.28
N PRO A 209 46.22 -122.88 -39.62
CA PRO A 209 47.67 -122.87 -39.59
C PRO A 209 48.24 -123.23 -40.98
N ALA A 210 49.35 -122.59 -41.35
CA ALA A 210 50.28 -122.93 -42.43
C ALA A 210 51.59 -122.20 -42.09
N GLN A 211 52.78 -122.78 -41.98
CA GLN A 211 53.34 -124.10 -42.28
C GLN A 211 54.26 -124.52 -41.13
#